data_AF-A0A2T4TYB9-F1
#
_entry.id   AF-A0A2T4TYB9-F1
#
_cell.length_a   1.000
_cell.length_b   1.000
_cell.length_c   1.000
_cell.angle_alpha   90.00
_cell.angle_beta   90.00
_cell.angle_gamma   90.00
#
_symmetry.space_group_name_H-M   'P 1'
#
loop_
_entity.id
_entity.type
_entity.pdbx_description
1 polymer ?
#
loop_
_entity_poly.entity_id
_entity_poly.type
_entity_poly.pdbx_seq_one_letter_code
_entity_poly.pdbx_strand_id
1 'polypeptide(L)'
;MGSKLKKLTAEQRRQAQQVTLSSPRMRYGILTRLLFMTMDLVYGRKKTFSKFKVLELIARVPYQSWENVAYVAITHMYAQRDFARRVFDRVKEAREAQDNEMWHLLILEELTHARGIKENVLLYRILPQVIAFTYYQICWLIYVFKPSWSYLLNAHFEDHAEHEYMEFVAENPQFESEPFRSLFEEDYASSASVADIFRQIGHDERMHKEESLEAIATARFQ
;
A
#
# COMPACT_ATOMS: atom_id res chain seq x y z
N MET A 1 -8.17 -7.18 18.69
CA MET A 1 -8.81 -7.00 17.37
C MET A 1 -8.03 -7.83 16.39
N GLY A 2 -8.72 -8.71 15.64
CA GLY A 2 -8.08 -9.45 14.54
C GLY A 2 -7.76 -8.49 13.39
N SER A 3 -6.84 -8.88 12.52
CA SER A 3 -6.48 -8.08 11.34
C SER A 3 -7.73 -7.77 10.52
N LYS A 4 -7.86 -6.51 10.09
CA LYS A 4 -8.95 -6.05 9.20
C LYS A 4 -8.79 -6.55 7.76
N LEU A 5 -7.60 -7.08 7.41
CA LEU A 5 -7.25 -7.60 6.09
C LEU A 5 -7.80 -9.02 5.89
N LYS A 6 -9.09 -9.11 5.58
CA LYS A 6 -9.75 -10.39 5.34
C LYS A 6 -9.41 -10.92 3.95
N LYS A 7 -8.96 -12.18 3.89
CA LYS A 7 -8.78 -12.89 2.62
C LYS A 7 -10.13 -13.31 2.06
N LEU A 8 -10.40 -12.84 0.84
CA LEU A 8 -11.67 -13.00 0.14
C LEU A 8 -11.71 -14.31 -0.66
N THR A 9 -12.92 -14.81 -0.92
CA THR A 9 -13.14 -15.87 -1.90
C THR A 9 -12.97 -15.33 -3.33
N ALA A 10 -12.78 -16.21 -4.32
CA ALA A 10 -12.64 -15.79 -5.71
C ALA A 10 -13.84 -14.96 -6.23
N GLU A 11 -15.06 -15.31 -5.83
CA GLU A 11 -16.28 -14.55 -6.16
C GLU A 11 -16.26 -13.15 -5.52
N GLN A 12 -15.92 -13.07 -4.24
CA GLN A 12 -15.81 -11.79 -3.53
C GLN A 12 -14.72 -10.90 -4.13
N ARG A 13 -13.60 -11.47 -4.58
CA ARG A 13 -12.53 -10.73 -5.26
C ARG A 13 -13.00 -10.15 -6.59
N ARG A 14 -13.78 -10.90 -7.38
CA ARG A 14 -14.40 -10.38 -8.62
C ARG A 14 -15.39 -9.27 -8.33
N GLN A 15 -16.21 -9.42 -7.29
CA GLN A 15 -17.13 -8.38 -6.85
C GLN A 15 -16.37 -7.12 -6.41
N ALA A 16 -15.31 -7.28 -5.62
CA ALA A 16 -14.46 -6.18 -5.18
C ALA A 16 -13.87 -5.42 -6.37
N GLN A 17 -13.38 -6.14 -7.39
CA GLN A 17 -12.89 -5.53 -8.63
C GLN A 17 -13.98 -4.72 -9.34
N GLN A 18 -15.19 -5.27 -9.50
CA GLN A 18 -16.30 -4.55 -10.14
C GLN A 18 -16.68 -3.28 -9.37
N VAL A 19 -16.66 -3.32 -8.03
CA VAL A 19 -16.89 -2.15 -7.19
C VAL A 19 -15.83 -1.08 -7.42
N THR A 20 -14.54 -1.43 -7.48
CA THR A 20 -13.46 -0.45 -7.77
C THR A 20 -13.66 0.15 -9.15
N LEU A 21 -13.82 -0.68 -10.19
CA LEU A 21 -13.88 -0.22 -11.57
C LEU A 21 -15.12 0.64 -11.87
N SER A 22 -16.17 0.54 -11.06
CA SER A 22 -17.36 1.39 -11.16
C SER A 22 -17.32 2.61 -10.23
N SER A 23 -16.35 2.68 -9.32
CA SER A 23 -16.16 3.80 -8.40
C SER A 23 -15.25 4.87 -9.01
N PRO A 24 -15.51 6.16 -8.75
CA PRO A 24 -14.57 7.21 -9.13
C PRO A 24 -13.35 7.21 -8.21
N ARG A 25 -12.17 7.46 -8.78
CA ARG A 25 -10.95 7.78 -8.01
C ARG A 25 -11.16 9.00 -7.11
N MET A 26 -10.48 9.03 -5.98
CA MET A 26 -10.49 10.18 -5.08
C MET A 26 -9.92 11.43 -5.75
N ARG A 27 -10.28 12.60 -5.23
CA ARG A 27 -9.68 13.88 -5.64
C ARG A 27 -8.31 14.04 -4.99
N TYR A 28 -7.28 13.54 -5.66
CA TYR A 28 -5.91 13.55 -5.15
C TYR A 28 -5.41 14.97 -4.81
N GLY A 29 -4.59 15.08 -3.77
CA GLY A 29 -3.92 16.33 -3.39
C GLY A 29 -2.77 16.69 -4.34
N ILE A 30 -2.18 17.88 -4.16
CA ILE A 30 -1.04 18.36 -4.98
C ILE A 30 0.15 17.42 -4.85
N LEU A 31 0.51 17.02 -3.61
CA LEU A 31 1.65 16.12 -3.36
C LEU A 31 1.46 14.76 -4.04
N THR A 32 0.30 14.14 -3.90
CA THR A 32 -0.02 12.86 -4.52
C THR A 32 0.02 12.95 -6.05
N ARG A 33 -0.56 14.00 -6.64
CA ARG A 33 -0.48 14.21 -8.11
C ARG A 33 0.96 14.37 -8.59
N LEU A 34 1.78 15.12 -7.87
CA LEU A 34 3.19 15.32 -8.21
C LEU A 34 3.95 13.99 -8.14
N LEU A 35 3.69 13.16 -7.12
CA LEU A 35 4.29 11.84 -6.98
C LEU A 35 3.94 10.94 -8.17
N PHE A 36 2.66 10.78 -8.50
CA PHE A 36 2.23 9.93 -9.60
C PHE A 36 2.67 10.45 -10.96
N MET A 37 2.65 11.77 -11.18
CA MET A 37 3.19 12.36 -12.41
C MET A 37 4.69 12.06 -12.55
N THR A 38 5.46 12.13 -11.46
CA THR A 38 6.89 11.80 -11.46
C THR A 38 7.10 10.31 -11.76
N MET A 39 6.30 9.44 -11.14
CA MET A 39 6.31 8.01 -11.41
C MET A 39 6.00 7.70 -12.88
N ASP A 40 4.99 8.32 -13.45
CA ASP A 40 4.61 8.14 -14.86
C ASP A 40 5.67 8.67 -15.83
N LEU A 41 6.34 9.76 -15.47
CA LEU A 41 7.43 10.32 -16.27
C LEU A 41 8.65 9.38 -16.30
N VAL A 42 8.97 8.76 -15.17
CA VAL A 42 10.17 7.91 -15.02
C VAL A 42 9.93 6.48 -15.50
N TYR A 43 8.81 5.86 -15.11
CA TYR A 43 8.51 4.44 -15.36
C TYR A 43 7.47 4.23 -16.47
N GLY A 44 6.91 5.32 -17.00
CA GLY A 44 5.84 5.26 -17.99
C GLY A 44 4.45 5.08 -17.37
N ARG A 45 3.43 5.31 -18.20
CA ARG A 45 2.00 5.16 -17.81
C ARG A 45 1.49 3.73 -17.85
N LYS A 46 2.25 2.80 -18.46
CA LYS A 46 1.83 1.40 -18.55
C LYS A 46 1.95 0.72 -17.19
N LYS A 47 0.92 -0.03 -16.82
CA LYS A 47 0.90 -0.90 -15.65
C LYS A 47 1.81 -2.10 -15.93
N THR A 48 2.82 -2.28 -15.10
CA THR A 48 3.83 -3.35 -15.25
C THR A 48 4.24 -3.85 -13.87
N PHE A 49 4.64 -5.12 -13.77
CA PHE A 49 5.14 -5.71 -12.53
C PHE A 49 6.24 -4.86 -11.89
N SER A 50 7.21 -4.40 -12.69
CA SER A 50 8.32 -3.57 -12.21
C SER A 50 7.86 -2.21 -11.68
N LYS A 51 6.83 -1.60 -12.27
CA LYS A 51 6.26 -0.35 -11.75
C LYS A 51 5.52 -0.58 -10.43
N PHE A 52 4.72 -1.65 -10.33
CA PHE A 52 4.04 -2.01 -9.08
C PHE A 52 5.04 -2.23 -7.95
N LYS A 53 6.15 -2.93 -8.18
CA LYS A 53 7.20 -3.10 -7.17
C LYS A 53 7.71 -1.78 -6.59
N VAL A 54 7.88 -0.77 -7.45
CA VAL A 54 8.29 0.57 -6.98
C VAL A 54 7.17 1.24 -6.18
N LEU A 55 5.91 1.06 -6.58
CA LEU A 55 4.76 1.57 -5.83
C LEU A 55 4.67 0.92 -4.44
N GLU A 56 4.68 -0.42 -4.32
CA GLU A 56 4.64 -1.13 -3.02
C GLU A 56 5.80 -0.72 -2.10
N LEU A 57 6.99 -0.51 -2.68
CA LEU A 57 8.14 -0.05 -1.92
C LEU A 57 7.90 1.33 -1.30
N ILE A 58 7.18 2.21 -2.00
CA ILE A 58 6.84 3.56 -1.56
C ILE A 58 5.59 3.53 -0.65
N ALA A 59 4.65 2.62 -0.89
CA ALA A 59 3.39 2.45 -0.17
C ALA A 59 3.60 2.18 1.33
N ARG A 60 4.61 1.41 1.68
CA ARG A 60 4.97 1.16 3.10
C ARG A 60 5.50 2.36 3.87
N VAL A 61 5.94 3.42 3.19
CA VAL A 61 6.70 4.54 3.80
C VAL A 61 5.87 5.38 4.79
N PRO A 62 4.60 5.74 4.50
CA PRO A 62 3.75 6.42 5.48
C PRO A 62 3.62 5.62 6.78
N TYR A 63 3.37 4.31 6.70
CA TYR A 63 3.27 3.44 7.87
C TYR A 63 4.54 3.43 8.72
N GLN A 64 5.72 3.30 8.09
CA GLN A 64 7.02 3.40 8.76
C GLN A 64 7.22 4.75 9.46
N SER A 65 6.76 5.83 8.83
CA SER A 65 6.84 7.16 9.43
C SER A 65 5.94 7.30 10.67
N TRP A 66 4.74 6.72 10.63
CA TRP A 66 3.80 6.75 11.75
C TRP A 66 4.31 5.93 12.93
N GLU A 67 4.83 4.73 12.65
CA GLU A 67 5.48 3.89 13.66
C GLU A 67 6.63 4.66 14.34
N ASN A 68 7.51 5.28 13.56
CA ASN A 68 8.65 6.02 14.10
C ASN A 68 8.21 7.19 15.01
N VAL A 69 7.25 8.00 14.56
CA VAL A 69 6.72 9.12 15.35
C VAL A 69 6.07 8.61 16.64
N ALA A 70 5.36 7.49 16.58
CA ALA A 70 4.76 6.88 17.75
C ALA A 70 5.79 6.41 18.78
N TYR A 71 6.93 5.84 18.38
CA TYR A 71 8.03 5.52 19.32
C TYR A 71 8.59 6.77 20.01
N VAL A 72 8.77 7.85 19.25
CA VAL A 72 9.20 9.14 19.82
C VAL A 72 8.15 9.64 20.82
N ALA A 73 6.87 9.59 20.47
CA ALA A 73 5.78 10.04 21.34
C ALA A 73 5.69 9.22 22.65
N ILE A 74 5.76 7.89 22.58
CA ILE A 74 5.73 7.00 23.76
C ILE A 74 6.88 7.33 24.71
N THR A 75 8.09 7.56 24.17
CA THR A 75 9.28 7.88 24.98
C THR A 75 9.10 9.16 25.79
N HIS A 76 8.39 10.16 25.26
CA HIS A 76 8.23 11.46 25.92
C HIS A 76 6.93 11.59 26.73
N MET A 77 5.89 10.78 26.45
CA MET A 77 4.56 10.90 27.05
C MET A 77 4.12 9.66 27.85
N TYR A 78 5.06 8.82 28.27
CA TYR A 78 4.81 7.56 28.98
C TYR A 78 4.00 7.69 30.29
N ALA A 79 3.95 8.87 30.90
CA ALA A 79 3.21 9.11 32.14
C ALA A 79 1.67 9.04 31.95
N GLN A 80 1.17 9.16 30.72
CA GLN A 80 -0.27 9.10 30.40
C GLN A 80 -0.66 7.72 29.86
N ARG A 81 -1.19 6.86 30.72
CA ARG A 81 -1.47 5.44 30.39
C ARG A 81 -2.43 5.26 29.21
N ASP A 82 -3.51 6.03 29.15
CA ASP A 82 -4.50 5.92 28.08
C ASP A 82 -3.95 6.43 26.73
N PHE A 83 -3.12 7.47 26.77
CA PHE A 83 -2.42 7.97 25.59
C PHE A 83 -1.44 6.92 25.06
N ALA A 84 -0.59 6.37 25.93
CA ALA A 84 0.37 5.33 25.57
C ALA A 84 -0.34 4.10 24.97
N ARG A 85 -1.51 3.71 25.48
CA ARG A 85 -2.31 2.63 24.91
C ARG A 85 -2.79 2.94 23.49
N ARG A 86 -3.37 4.13 23.27
CA ARG A 86 -3.83 4.55 21.93
C ARG A 86 -2.69 4.58 20.92
N VAL A 87 -1.54 5.13 21.31
CA VAL A 87 -0.36 5.19 20.44
C VAL A 87 0.17 3.80 20.12
N PHE A 88 0.20 2.89 21.10
CA PHE A 88 0.61 1.50 20.86
C PHE A 88 -0.34 0.76 19.92
N ASP A 89 -1.65 0.91 20.08
CA ASP A 89 -2.62 0.29 19.18
C ASP A 89 -2.42 0.80 17.74
N ARG A 90 -2.12 2.09 17.56
CA ARG A 90 -1.78 2.68 16.24
C ARG A 90 -0.48 2.17 15.64
N VAL A 91 0.54 1.93 16.46
CA VAL A 91 1.79 1.29 16.01
C VAL A 91 1.51 -0.11 15.49
N LYS A 92 0.66 -0.87 16.20
CA LYS A 92 0.31 -2.22 15.79
C LYS A 92 -0.40 -2.23 14.43
N GLU A 93 -1.39 -1.35 14.26
CA GLU A 93 -2.10 -1.17 12.98
C GLU A 93 -1.13 -0.79 11.84
N ALA A 94 -0.24 0.18 12.07
CA ALA A 94 0.73 0.61 11.06
C ALA A 94 1.70 -0.52 10.68
N ARG A 95 2.14 -1.36 11.62
CA ARG A 95 2.99 -2.51 11.32
C ARG A 95 2.25 -3.58 10.52
N GLU A 96 0.99 -3.88 10.87
CA GLU A 96 0.18 -4.84 10.12
C GLU A 96 0.03 -4.41 8.66
N ALA A 97 -0.23 -3.12 8.39
CA ALA A 97 -0.28 -2.58 7.04
C ALA A 97 1.09 -2.59 6.35
N GLN A 98 2.15 -2.16 7.04
CA GLN A 98 3.53 -2.21 6.51
C GLN A 98 3.96 -3.62 6.10
N ASP A 99 3.63 -4.63 6.90
CA ASP A 99 3.94 -6.03 6.60
C ASP A 99 3.10 -6.53 5.41
N ASN A 100 1.85 -6.08 5.28
CA ASN A 100 1.00 -6.37 4.11
C ASN A 100 1.60 -5.83 2.81
N GLU A 101 2.04 -4.57 2.79
CA GLU A 101 2.77 -3.96 1.66
C GLU A 101 4.07 -4.71 1.32
N MET A 102 4.76 -5.25 2.35
CA MET A 102 5.94 -6.08 2.14
C MET A 102 5.58 -7.38 1.42
N TRP A 103 4.47 -8.03 1.79
CA TRP A 103 4.01 -9.24 1.10
C TRP A 103 3.66 -8.97 -0.36
N HIS A 104 3.01 -7.84 -0.67
CA HIS A 104 2.72 -7.44 -2.04
C HIS A 104 4.00 -7.30 -2.87
N LEU A 105 5.01 -6.61 -2.31
CA LEU A 105 6.32 -6.45 -2.95
C LEU A 105 7.01 -7.80 -3.20
N LEU A 106 7.01 -8.70 -2.21
CA LEU A 106 7.65 -10.01 -2.31
C LEU A 106 7.00 -10.90 -3.38
N ILE A 107 5.66 -10.89 -3.45
CA ILE A 107 4.89 -11.59 -4.48
C ILE A 107 5.23 -11.04 -5.86
N LEU A 108 5.28 -9.72 -6.02
CA LEU A 108 5.65 -9.10 -7.29
C LEU A 108 7.10 -9.40 -7.69
N GLU A 109 8.04 -9.44 -6.75
CA GLU A 109 9.43 -9.83 -7.00
C GLU A 109 9.51 -11.26 -7.54
N GLU A 110 8.83 -12.20 -6.90
CA GLU A 110 8.77 -13.60 -7.35
C GLU A 110 8.16 -13.73 -8.74
N LEU A 111 7.03 -13.05 -8.99
CA LEU A 111 6.35 -13.04 -10.29
C LEU A 111 7.21 -12.39 -11.40
N THR A 112 7.97 -11.35 -11.06
CA THR A 112 8.90 -10.66 -11.97
C THR A 112 10.08 -11.56 -12.33
N HIS A 113 10.65 -12.23 -11.32
CA HIS A 113 11.76 -13.16 -11.48
C HIS A 113 11.34 -14.40 -12.30
N ALA A 114 10.19 -15.00 -12.01
CA ALA A 114 9.66 -16.16 -12.74
C ALA A 114 9.43 -15.85 -14.23
N ARG A 115 9.12 -14.60 -14.58
CA ARG A 115 8.94 -14.14 -15.96
C ARG A 115 10.23 -13.72 -16.65
N GLY A 116 11.38 -13.77 -15.97
CA GLY A 116 12.68 -13.35 -16.52
C GLY A 116 12.74 -11.86 -16.90
N ILE A 117 11.91 -11.02 -16.26
CA ILE A 117 11.87 -9.58 -16.54
C ILE A 117 13.19 -8.95 -16.05
N LYS A 118 13.91 -8.33 -16.98
CA LYS A 118 15.19 -7.65 -16.68
C LYS A 118 14.93 -6.19 -16.35
N GLU A 119 15.27 -5.81 -15.13
CA GLU A 119 15.12 -4.45 -14.64
C GLU A 119 16.46 -3.71 -14.62
N ASN A 120 16.42 -2.43 -14.98
CA ASN A 120 17.58 -1.56 -14.84
C ASN A 120 17.87 -1.29 -13.35
N VAL A 121 19.09 -1.58 -12.90
CA VAL A 121 19.50 -1.43 -11.49
C VAL A 121 19.33 0.01 -10.98
N LEU A 122 19.70 1.01 -11.78
CA LEU A 122 19.57 2.41 -11.38
C LEU A 122 18.08 2.78 -11.18
N LEU A 123 17.24 2.41 -12.14
CA LEU A 123 15.82 2.78 -12.13
C LEU A 123 14.99 1.98 -11.13
N TYR A 124 15.24 0.69 -10.95
CA TYR A 124 14.37 -0.18 -10.14
C TYR A 124 14.97 -0.60 -8.80
N ARG A 125 16.21 -0.21 -8.49
CA ARG A 125 16.82 -0.47 -7.18
C ARG A 125 17.32 0.78 -6.47
N ILE A 126 18.04 1.67 -7.17
CA ILE A 126 18.63 2.85 -6.53
C ILE A 126 17.60 3.98 -6.41
N LEU A 127 16.97 4.34 -7.53
CA LEU A 127 16.01 5.45 -7.57
C LEU A 127 14.81 5.26 -6.62
N PRO A 128 14.20 4.06 -6.49
CA PRO A 128 13.11 3.85 -5.54
C PRO A 128 13.53 4.10 -4.09
N GLN A 129 14.78 3.79 -3.71
CA GLN A 129 15.31 4.04 -2.37
C GLN A 129 15.45 5.54 -2.09
N VAL A 130 15.92 6.30 -3.08
CA VAL A 130 16.02 7.77 -2.98
C VAL A 130 14.64 8.40 -2.85
N ILE A 131 13.67 7.92 -3.65
CA ILE A 131 12.28 8.38 -3.59
C ILE A 131 11.68 8.03 -2.22
N ALA A 132 11.82 6.79 -1.75
CA ALA A 132 11.32 6.34 -0.46
C ALA A 132 11.92 7.13 0.70
N PHE A 133 13.23 7.38 0.68
CA PHE A 133 13.89 8.20 1.69
C PHE A 133 13.33 9.63 1.72
N THR A 134 13.21 10.26 0.55
CA THR A 134 12.66 11.62 0.45
C THR A 134 11.21 11.67 0.91
N TYR A 135 10.41 10.71 0.47
CA TYR A 135 9.01 10.58 0.83
C TYR A 135 8.83 10.32 2.33
N TYR A 136 9.71 9.52 2.94
CA TYR A 136 9.72 9.28 4.38
C TYR A 136 9.85 10.58 5.17
N GLN A 137 10.79 11.45 4.81
CA GLN A 137 10.97 12.74 5.49
C GLN A 137 9.72 13.61 5.39
N ILE A 138 9.06 13.63 4.22
CA ILE A 138 7.83 14.37 3.99
C ILE A 138 6.70 13.79 4.85
N CYS A 139 6.47 12.48 4.80
CA CYS A 139 5.44 11.79 5.59
C CYS A 139 5.65 12.00 7.08
N TRP A 140 6.88 11.86 7.56
CA TRP A 140 7.24 12.08 8.96
C TRP A 140 6.91 13.50 9.41
N LEU A 141 7.34 14.52 8.66
CA LEU A 141 7.06 15.93 8.98
C LEU A 141 5.56 16.21 8.97
N ILE A 142 4.83 15.77 7.93
CA ILE A 142 3.39 15.96 7.85
C ILE A 142 2.68 15.28 9.03
N TYR A 143 3.09 14.06 9.39
CA TYR A 143 2.46 13.33 10.47
C TYR A 143 2.70 14.01 11.83
N VAL A 144 3.90 14.52 12.10
CA VAL A 144 4.19 15.29 13.32
C VAL A 144 3.35 16.57 13.42
N PHE A 145 3.22 17.33 12.34
CA PHE A 145 2.49 18.61 12.39
C PHE A 145 0.98 18.47 12.26
N LYS A 146 0.52 17.55 11.40
CA LYS A 146 -0.90 17.38 11.08
C LYS A 146 -1.18 15.94 10.62
N PRO A 147 -1.38 15.00 11.58
CA PRO A 147 -1.62 13.60 11.28
C PRO A 147 -2.72 13.35 10.25
N SER A 148 -3.82 14.12 10.30
CA SER A 148 -4.94 14.01 9.35
C SER A 148 -4.52 14.24 7.90
N TRP A 149 -3.51 15.09 7.64
CA TRP A 149 -2.98 15.28 6.29
C TRP A 149 -2.12 14.10 5.84
N SER A 150 -1.40 13.46 6.76
CA SER A 150 -0.64 12.26 6.43
C SER A 150 -1.56 11.08 6.13
N TYR A 151 -2.63 10.91 6.91
CA TYR A 151 -3.64 9.88 6.64
C TYR A 151 -4.36 10.13 5.31
N LEU A 152 -4.71 11.38 5.00
CA LEU A 152 -5.29 11.72 3.70
C LEU A 152 -4.32 11.48 2.54
N LEU A 153 -3.03 11.80 2.72
CA LEU A 153 -1.99 11.50 1.75
C LEU A 153 -1.90 10.00 1.47
N ASN A 154 -1.93 9.18 2.53
CA ASN A 154 -1.93 7.73 2.42
C ASN A 154 -3.20 7.23 1.72
N ALA A 155 -4.39 7.67 2.13
CA ALA A 155 -5.65 7.30 1.47
C ALA A 155 -5.65 7.59 -0.04
N HIS A 156 -5.03 8.69 -0.50
CA HIS A 156 -4.86 8.93 -1.92
C HIS A 156 -3.89 7.96 -2.61
N PHE A 157 -2.86 7.51 -1.89
CA PHE A 157 -1.92 6.51 -2.37
C PHE A 157 -2.63 5.16 -2.57
N GLU A 158 -3.33 4.69 -1.54
CA GLU A 158 -4.04 3.41 -1.57
C GLU A 158 -5.20 3.41 -2.57
N ASP A 159 -5.92 4.53 -2.70
CA ASP A 159 -6.93 4.67 -3.74
C ASP A 159 -6.34 4.53 -5.15
N HIS A 160 -5.13 5.06 -5.36
CA HIS A 160 -4.45 4.90 -6.64
C HIS A 160 -4.03 3.45 -6.85
N ALA A 161 -3.39 2.82 -5.87
CA ALA A 161 -2.94 1.43 -5.92
C ALA A 161 -4.11 0.47 -6.17
N GLU A 162 -5.21 0.61 -5.42
CA GLU A 162 -6.43 -0.17 -5.60
C GLU A 162 -6.89 -0.16 -7.07
N HIS A 163 -7.04 1.03 -7.65
CA HIS A 163 -7.50 1.15 -9.03
C HIS A 163 -6.46 0.61 -10.03
N GLU A 164 -5.16 0.87 -9.82
CA GLU A 164 -4.12 0.34 -10.70
C GLU A 164 -4.14 -1.19 -10.74
N TYR A 165 -4.27 -1.88 -9.60
CA TYR A 165 -4.37 -3.35 -9.58
C TYR A 165 -5.63 -3.86 -10.26
N MET A 166 -6.78 -3.27 -9.95
CA MET A 166 -8.06 -3.73 -10.49
C MET A 166 -8.16 -3.49 -12.00
N GLU A 167 -7.64 -2.36 -12.48
CA GLU A 167 -7.49 -2.07 -13.91
C GLU A 167 -6.46 -3.00 -14.56
N PHE A 168 -5.33 -3.29 -13.91
CA PHE A 168 -4.30 -4.18 -14.46
C PHE A 168 -4.83 -5.58 -14.72
N VAL A 169 -5.65 -6.13 -13.81
CA VAL A 169 -6.32 -7.41 -14.02
C VAL A 169 -7.33 -7.33 -15.18
N ALA A 170 -8.10 -6.24 -15.29
CA ALA A 170 -9.06 -6.06 -16.38
C ALA A 170 -8.38 -5.92 -17.76
N GLU A 171 -7.23 -5.26 -17.80
CA GLU A 171 -6.41 -5.07 -19.01
C GLU A 171 -5.68 -6.34 -19.44
N ASN A 172 -5.60 -7.36 -18.58
CA ASN A 172 -4.85 -8.61 -18.83
C ASN A 172 -5.70 -9.87 -18.57
N PRO A 173 -6.68 -10.19 -19.45
CA PRO A 173 -7.55 -11.36 -19.28
C PRO A 173 -6.81 -12.70 -19.16
N GLN A 174 -5.58 -12.79 -19.69
CA GLN A 174 -4.75 -13.98 -19.57
C GLN A 174 -4.37 -14.34 -18.12
N PHE A 175 -4.42 -13.39 -17.18
CA PHE A 175 -4.14 -13.66 -15.77
C PHE A 175 -5.19 -14.56 -15.11
N GLU A 176 -6.37 -14.71 -15.71
CA GLU A 176 -7.43 -15.59 -15.21
C GLU A 176 -7.06 -17.07 -15.31
N SER A 177 -6.32 -17.44 -16.37
CA SER A 177 -5.88 -18.81 -16.61
C SER A 177 -4.43 -19.05 -16.18
N GLU A 178 -3.67 -18.00 -15.88
CA GLU A 178 -2.30 -18.12 -15.39
C GLU A 178 -2.32 -18.59 -13.92
N PRO A 179 -1.77 -19.77 -13.61
CA PRO A 179 -1.76 -20.27 -12.23
C PRO A 179 -0.85 -19.40 -11.37
N PHE A 180 -1.33 -19.04 -10.18
CA PHE A 180 -0.48 -18.42 -9.17
C PHE A 180 0.25 -19.50 -8.38
N ARG A 181 1.56 -19.32 -8.23
CA ARG A 181 2.41 -20.14 -7.37
C ARG A 181 3.39 -19.22 -6.68
N SER A 182 3.42 -19.28 -5.36
CA SER A 182 4.33 -18.45 -4.57
C SER A 182 4.87 -19.18 -3.36
N LEU A 183 6.12 -18.88 -3.00
CA LEU A 183 6.69 -19.30 -1.72
C LEU A 183 5.94 -18.72 -0.52
N PHE A 184 5.17 -17.65 -0.71
CA PHE A 184 4.47 -16.90 0.34
C PHE A 184 2.97 -17.20 0.42
N GLU A 185 2.49 -18.28 -0.21
CA GLU A 185 1.06 -18.62 -0.19
C GLU A 185 0.52 -18.92 1.22
N GLU A 186 1.34 -19.52 2.09
CA GLU A 186 0.96 -19.82 3.47
C GLU A 186 0.95 -18.56 4.35
N ASP A 187 1.85 -17.61 4.09
CA ASP A 187 2.00 -16.37 4.87
C ASP A 187 0.97 -15.31 4.47
N TYR A 188 0.71 -15.16 3.16
CA TYR A 188 -0.16 -14.13 2.62
C TYR A 188 -1.53 -14.68 2.22
N ALA A 189 -1.60 -15.44 1.12
CA ALA A 189 -2.82 -16.07 0.62
C ALA A 189 -2.52 -17.01 -0.55
N SER A 190 -3.10 -18.21 -0.52
CA SER A 190 -3.19 -19.06 -1.71
C SER A 190 -4.31 -18.58 -2.65
N SER A 191 -4.07 -18.69 -3.95
CA SER A 191 -4.99 -18.27 -5.01
C SER A 191 -4.85 -19.18 -6.23
N ALA A 192 -5.95 -19.43 -6.95
CA ALA A 192 -5.91 -20.29 -8.12
C ALA A 192 -5.19 -19.64 -9.32
N SER A 193 -5.25 -18.31 -9.43
CA SER A 193 -4.72 -17.56 -10.58
C SER A 193 -4.03 -16.26 -10.20
N VAL A 194 -3.22 -15.74 -11.13
CA VAL A 194 -2.57 -14.43 -11.00
C VAL A 194 -3.60 -13.30 -10.92
N ALA A 195 -4.73 -13.43 -11.62
CA ALA A 195 -5.82 -12.47 -11.50
C ALA A 195 -6.40 -12.45 -10.08
N ASP A 196 -6.57 -13.62 -9.46
CA ASP A 196 -7.14 -13.74 -8.13
C ASP A 196 -6.21 -13.22 -7.04
N ILE A 197 -4.88 -13.36 -7.16
CA ILE A 197 -3.97 -12.74 -6.19
C ILE A 197 -3.95 -11.22 -6.34
N PHE A 198 -3.93 -10.68 -7.56
CA PHE A 198 -3.94 -9.22 -7.76
C PHE A 198 -5.24 -8.55 -7.34
N ARG A 199 -6.38 -9.23 -7.47
CA ARG A 199 -7.63 -8.74 -6.88
C ARG A 199 -7.61 -8.75 -5.36
N GLN A 200 -6.93 -9.73 -4.74
CA GLN A 200 -6.76 -9.73 -3.28
C GLN A 200 -5.88 -8.55 -2.85
N ILE A 201 -4.76 -8.33 -3.52
CA ILE A 201 -3.88 -7.18 -3.27
C ILE A 201 -4.66 -5.88 -3.43
N GLY A 202 -5.34 -5.66 -4.56
CA GLY A 202 -6.18 -4.47 -4.75
C GLY A 202 -7.29 -4.32 -3.70
N HIS A 203 -7.80 -5.42 -3.13
CA HIS A 203 -8.74 -5.33 -2.01
C HIS A 203 -8.06 -4.90 -0.71
N ASP A 204 -6.87 -5.43 -0.42
CA ASP A 204 -6.05 -5.02 0.73
C ASP A 204 -5.79 -3.49 0.64
N GLU A 205 -5.46 -2.96 -0.55
CA GLU A 205 -5.33 -1.51 -0.78
C GLU A 205 -6.60 -0.72 -0.44
N ARG A 206 -7.78 -1.24 -0.78
CA ARG A 206 -9.04 -0.61 -0.36
C ARG A 206 -9.16 -0.55 1.15
N MET A 207 -8.78 -1.60 1.86
CA MET A 207 -8.87 -1.64 3.32
C MET A 207 -7.92 -0.62 3.95
N HIS A 208 -6.68 -0.54 3.45
CA HIS A 208 -5.70 0.48 3.85
C HIS A 208 -6.21 1.92 3.61
N LYS A 209 -6.89 2.15 2.48
CA LYS A 209 -7.57 3.42 2.20
C LYS A 209 -8.63 3.73 3.24
N GLU A 210 -9.54 2.79 3.50
CA GLU A 210 -10.65 2.96 4.45
C GLU A 210 -10.13 3.22 5.87
N GLU A 211 -9.11 2.48 6.31
CA GLU A 211 -8.44 2.67 7.59
C GLU A 211 -7.81 4.07 7.70
N SER A 212 -7.15 4.52 6.64
CA SER A 212 -6.60 5.87 6.58
C SER A 212 -7.70 6.94 6.69
N LEU A 213 -8.84 6.75 6.03
CA LEU A 213 -9.98 7.67 6.12
C LEU A 213 -10.62 7.67 7.52
N GLU A 214 -10.78 6.52 8.15
CA GLU A 214 -11.23 6.41 9.55
C GLU A 214 -10.27 7.12 10.52
N ALA A 215 -8.96 6.96 10.27
CA ALA A 215 -7.92 7.56 11.09
C ALA A 215 -7.95 9.10 11.03
N ILE A 216 -8.39 9.71 9.92
CA ILE A 216 -8.59 11.18 9.83
C ILE A 216 -9.57 11.68 10.89
N ALA A 217 -10.67 10.95 11.12
CA ALA A 217 -11.69 11.34 12.10
C ALA A 217 -11.17 11.28 13.55
N THR A 218 -10.21 10.40 13.80
CA THR A 218 -9.58 10.18 15.11
C THR A 218 -8.16 10.75 15.21
N ALA A 219 -7.74 11.55 14.22
CA ALA A 219 -6.36 12.03 14.07
C ALA A 219 -5.92 13.04 15.13
N ARG A 220 -6.84 13.54 15.95
CA ARG A 220 -6.47 14.37 17.09
C ARG A 220 -5.90 13.48 18.17
N PHE A 221 -4.63 13.69 18.50
CA PHE A 221 -4.02 13.29 19.78
C PHE A 221 -4.68 14.04 20.94
N GLN A 222 -6.00 13.88 21.11
CA GLN A 222 -6.75 14.30 22.29
C GLN A 222 -6.75 13.15 23.30
#